data_AF-A0A6G2D6X2-F1
#
_entry.id   AF-A0A6G2D6X2-F1
#
_cell.length_a   1.000
_cell.length_b   1.000
_cell.length_c   1.000
_cell.angle_alpha   90.00
_cell.angle_beta   90.00
_cell.angle_gamma   90.00
#
_symmetry.space_group_name_H-M   'P 1'
#
loop_
_entity.id
_entity.type
_entity.pdbx_description
1 polymer ?
#
loop_
_entity_poly.entity_id
_entity_poly.type
_entity_poly.pdbx_seq_one_letter_code
_entity_poly.pdbx_strand_id
1 'polypeptide(L)'
;LVAYALDITGIDPVAKNLIFERFLNRERYTMPDIDIDIPDIYRPEFIRYVRDRYGSIHAAQIVTYSTFGAKQAIRDVFKRYG
;
A
#
# COMPACT_ATOMS: atom_id res chain seq x y z
N LEU A 1 -8.38 -10.83 -14.26
CA LEU A 1 -7.84 -11.15 -15.60
C LEU A 1 -7.15 -9.95 -16.23
N VAL A 2 -7.81 -8.79 -16.35
CA VAL A 2 -7.19 -7.58 -16.94
C VAL A 2 -5.88 -7.18 -16.26
N ALA A 3 -5.85 -7.14 -14.91
CA ALA A 3 -4.63 -6.84 -14.17
C ALA A 3 -3.49 -7.86 -14.43
N TYR A 4 -3.83 -9.14 -14.65
CA TYR A 4 -2.87 -10.17 -15.01
C TYR A 4 -2.37 -10.01 -16.44
N ALA A 5 -3.25 -9.73 -17.40
CA ALA A 5 -2.90 -9.52 -18.79
C ALA A 5 -2.07 -8.24 -19.05
N LEU A 6 -2.12 -7.27 -18.13
CA LEU A 6 -1.33 -6.03 -18.17
C LEU A 6 -0.07 -6.10 -17.29
N ASP A 7 0.29 -7.29 -16.79
CA ASP A 7 1.43 -7.51 -15.89
C ASP A 7 1.41 -6.68 -14.60
N ILE A 8 0.23 -6.23 -14.17
CA ILE A 8 0.04 -5.58 -12.87
C ILE A 8 0.11 -6.64 -11.75
N THR A 9 -0.38 -7.86 -12.02
CA THR A 9 -0.34 -8.99 -11.08
C THR A 9 0.38 -10.18 -11.71
N GLY A 10 1.27 -10.85 -10.98
CA GLY A 10 2.02 -12.02 -11.49
C GLY A 10 1.31 -13.38 -11.39
N ILE A 11 0.06 -13.41 -10.90
CA ILE A 11 -0.69 -14.66 -10.67
C ILE A 11 -1.87 -14.73 -11.63
N ASP A 12 -1.98 -15.84 -12.37
CA ASP A 12 -3.14 -16.11 -13.24
C ASP A 12 -4.40 -16.32 -12.38
N PRO A 13 -5.40 -15.42 -12.47
CA PRO A 13 -6.61 -15.52 -11.67
C PRO A 13 -7.53 -16.65 -12.14
N VAL A 14 -7.48 -17.07 -13.41
CA VAL A 14 -8.30 -18.17 -13.91
C VAL A 14 -7.77 -19.49 -13.38
N ALA A 15 -6.47 -19.73 -13.49
CA ALA A 15 -5.83 -20.93 -12.95
C ALA A 15 -5.97 -21.07 -11.42
N LYS A 16 -6.10 -19.94 -10.70
CA LYS A 16 -6.29 -19.91 -9.25
C LYS A 16 -7.74 -19.72 -8.79
N ASN A 17 -8.70 -19.73 -9.72
CA ASN A 17 -10.13 -19.53 -9.45
C ASN A 17 -10.42 -18.27 -8.59
N LEU A 18 -9.71 -17.17 -8.89
CA LEU A 18 -9.89 -15.88 -8.23
C LEU A 18 -11.04 -15.11 -8.87
N ILE A 19 -11.99 -14.68 -8.04
CA ILE A 19 -13.18 -13.94 -8.48
C ILE A 19 -12.89 -12.45 -8.70
N PHE A 20 -13.36 -11.90 -9.81
CA PHE A 20 -13.14 -10.49 -10.17
C PHE A 20 -14.00 -9.54 -9.33
N GLU A 21 -15.21 -9.97 -8.98
CA GLU A 21 -16.21 -9.19 -8.25
C GLU A 21 -15.77 -8.82 -6.84
N ARG A 22 -14.79 -9.55 -6.27
CA ARG A 22 -14.14 -9.19 -5.01
C ARG A 22 -13.25 -7.95 -5.14
N PHE A 23 -12.66 -7.73 -6.31
CA PHE A 23 -11.82 -6.57 -6.60
C PHE A 23 -12.66 -5.37 -7.03
N LEU A 24 -13.59 -5.56 -7.97
CA LEU A 24 -14.48 -4.51 -8.43
C LEU A 24 -15.89 -5.06 -8.64
N ASN A 25 -16.85 -4.51 -7.90
CA ASN A 25 -18.25 -4.93 -7.95
C ASN A 25 -19.10 -3.89 -8.72
N ARG A 26 -19.93 -4.35 -9.65
CA ARG A 26 -20.86 -3.49 -10.41
C ARG A 26 -21.96 -2.87 -9.55
N GLU A 27 -22.37 -3.55 -8.49
CA GLU A 27 -23.43 -3.10 -7.57
C GLU A 27 -22.92 -2.08 -6.55
N ARG A 28 -21.60 -2.02 -6.33
CA ARG A 28 -20.95 -1.10 -5.40
C ARG A 28 -19.97 -0.21 -6.15
N TYR A 29 -20.40 1.02 -6.45
CA TYR A 29 -19.56 2.02 -7.10
C TYR A 29 -18.52 2.59 -6.12
N THR A 30 -17.43 1.86 -5.94
CA THR A 30 -16.25 2.31 -5.19
C THR A 30 -15.03 2.22 -6.08
N MET A 31 -14.15 3.23 -5.99
CA MET A 31 -12.86 3.17 -6.65
C MET A 31 -12.08 1.96 -6.11
N PRO A 32 -11.51 1.11 -7.00
CA PRO A 32 -10.69 0.00 -6.56
C PRO A 32 -9.35 0.52 -6.03
N ASP A 33 -8.78 -0.19 -5.07
CA ASP A 33 -7.44 0.09 -4.54
C ASP A 33 -6.44 -0.97 -5.03
N ILE A 34 -5.28 -0.54 -5.50
CA ILE A 34 -4.24 -1.44 -6.06
C ILE A 34 -2.93 -1.19 -5.33
N ASP A 35 -2.61 -2.12 -4.43
CA ASP A 35 -1.32 -2.16 -3.75
C ASP A 35 -0.29 -2.94 -4.57
N ILE A 36 0.87 -2.34 -4.83
CA ILE A 36 1.99 -2.97 -5.53
C ILE A 36 3.16 -3.14 -4.55
N ASP A 37 3.61 -4.38 -4.39
CA ASP A 37 4.80 -4.70 -3.63
C ASP A 37 6.07 -4.39 -4.42
N ILE A 38 6.88 -3.47 -3.91
CA ILE A 38 8.17 -3.08 -4.49
C ILE A 38 9.26 -3.41 -3.47
N PRO A 39 10.36 -4.08 -3.87
CA PRO A 39 11.49 -4.30 -2.98
C PRO A 39 12.03 -2.98 -2.43
N ASP A 40 12.39 -2.95 -1.15
CA ASP A 40 12.78 -1.72 -0.46
C ASP A 40 13.95 -0.99 -1.12
N ILE A 41 14.88 -1.73 -1.72
CA ILE A 41 16.03 -1.18 -2.47
C ILE A 41 15.60 -0.33 -3.68
N TYR A 42 14.44 -0.62 -4.29
CA TYR A 42 13.92 0.09 -5.45
C TYR A 42 12.87 1.15 -5.10
N ARG A 43 12.34 1.15 -3.86
CA ARG A 43 11.34 2.15 -3.43
C ARG A 43 11.79 3.60 -3.67
N PRO A 44 13.03 4.03 -3.34
CA PRO A 44 13.46 5.40 -3.57
C PRO A 44 13.47 5.81 -5.04
N GLU A 45 13.81 4.87 -5.93
CA GLU A 45 13.79 5.07 -7.37
C GLU A 45 12.36 5.18 -7.89
N PHE A 46 11.47 4.29 -7.46
CA PHE A 46 10.06 4.33 -7.82
C PHE A 46 9.39 5.64 -7.38
N ILE A 47 9.64 6.09 -6.15
CA ILE A 47 9.11 7.37 -5.65
C ILE A 47 9.57 8.54 -6.51
N ARG A 48 10.86 8.57 -6.88
CA ARG A 48 11.42 9.59 -7.77
C ARG A 48 10.77 9.53 -9.15
N TYR A 49 10.62 8.34 -9.73
CA TYR A 49 9.92 8.15 -10.99
C TYR A 49 8.48 8.69 -10.96
N VAL A 50 7.69 8.38 -9.93
CA VAL A 50 6.32 8.89 -9.79
C VAL A 50 6.32 10.41 -9.70
N ARG A 51 7.21 10.98 -8.89
CA ARG A 51 7.36 12.42 -8.72
C ARG A 51 7.73 13.13 -10.02
N ASP A 52 8.64 12.55 -10.79
CA ASP A 52 9.13 13.14 -12.03
C ASP A 52 8.10 12.95 -13.17
N ARG A 53 7.33 11.85 -13.17
CA ARG A 53 6.27 11.56 -14.15
C ARG A 53 5.02 12.42 -13.95
N TYR A 54 4.61 12.65 -12.70
CA TYR A 54 3.35 13.35 -12.38
C TYR A 54 3.55 14.75 -11.78
N GLY A 55 4.79 15.18 -11.56
CA GLY A 55 5.14 16.47 -10.98
C GLY A 55 5.22 16.42 -9.46
N SER A 56 6.23 17.07 -8.89
CA SER A 56 6.51 17.04 -7.44
C SER A 56 5.44 17.71 -6.58
N ILE A 57 4.61 18.57 -7.16
CA ILE A 57 3.50 19.23 -6.46
C ILE A 57 2.25 18.34 -6.38
N HIS A 58 2.18 17.26 -7.17
CA HIS A 58 1.03 16.37 -7.26
C HIS A 58 1.28 14.98 -6.65
N ALA A 59 2.49 14.73 -6.15
CA ALA A 59 2.89 13.46 -5.55
C ALA A 59 3.51 13.67 -4.17
N ALA A 60 2.95 13.02 -3.15
CA ALA A 60 3.44 13.04 -1.78
C ALA A 60 3.24 11.68 -1.10
N GLN A 61 3.99 11.41 -0.03
CA GLN A 61 3.80 10.22 0.79
C GLN A 61 2.77 10.46 1.88
N ILE A 62 1.94 9.45 2.15
CA ILE A 62 1.04 9.46 3.29
C ILE A 62 1.85 9.07 4.53
N VAL A 63 1.75 9.87 5.59
CA VAL A 63 2.42 9.60 6.88
C VAL A 63 1.51 8.76 7.78
N THR A 64 2.11 7.82 8.50
CA THR A 64 1.42 7.04 9.54
C THR A 64 1.70 7.66 10.91
N TYR A 65 0.64 7.97 11.66
CA TYR A 65 0.77 8.41 13.05
C TYR A 65 0.83 7.20 13.98
N SER A 66 1.94 7.06 14.72
CA SER A 66 2.05 6.05 15.77
C SER A 66 1.29 6.49 17.02
N THR A 67 0.39 5.64 17.52
CA THR A 67 -0.27 5.85 18.81
C THR A 67 0.57 5.31 19.96
N PHE A 68 0.37 5.87 21.15
CA PHE A 68 1.12 5.46 22.34
C PHE A 68 0.60 4.13 22.89
N GLY A 69 1.39 3.06 22.70
CA GLY A 69 1.00 1.71 23.11
C GLY A 69 1.16 1.47 24.62
N ALA A 70 0.29 0.65 25.21
CA ALA A 70 0.30 0.35 26.65
C ALA A 70 1.67 -0.14 27.18
N LYS A 71 2.38 -1.01 26.43
CA LYS A 71 3.73 -1.46 26.80
C LYS A 71 4.76 -0.33 26.80
N GLN A 72 4.62 0.63 25.89
CA GLN A 72 5.50 1.79 25.82
C GLN A 72 5.20 2.75 26.97
N ALA A 73 3.92 2.97 27.28
CA ALA A 73 3.47 3.76 28.42
C ALA A 73 4.06 3.28 29.75
N ILE A 74 3.94 1.98 30.04
CA ILE A 74 4.46 1.40 31.28
C ILE A 74 5.98 1.56 31.37
N ARG A 75 6.70 1.26 30.27
CA ARG A 75 8.16 1.39 30.20
C ARG A 75 8.63 2.83 30.39
N ASP A 76 7.94 3.80 29.81
CA ASP A 76 8.35 5.20 29.90
C ASP A 76 8.06 5.79 31.29
N VAL A 77 6.97 5.37 31.94
CA VAL A 77 6.72 5.69 33.36
C VAL A 77 7.83 5.09 34.24
N PHE A 78 8.15 3.81 34.09
CA PHE A 78 9.23 3.20 34.87
C PHE A 78 10.61 3.82 34.62
N LYS A 79 10.93 4.21 33.38
CA LYS A 79 12.16 4.96 33.08
C LYS A 79 12.26 6.31 33.82
N ARG A 80 11.13 6.95 34.12
CA ARG A 80 11.10 8.26 34.77
C ARG A 80 11.15 8.18 36.29
N TYR A 81 10.61 7.11 36.87
CA TYR A 81 10.44 6.94 38.33
C TYR A 81 11.31 5.84 38.94
N GLY A 82 12.09 5.12 38.14
CA GLY A 82 13.15 4.19 38.57
C GLY A 82 14.53 4.83 38.48
#